data_AF-A0A1E4IHH5-F1
#
_entry.id   AF-A0A1E4IHH5-F1
#
_cell.length_a   1.000
_cell.length_b   1.000
_cell.length_c   1.000
_cell.angle_alpha   90.00
_cell.angle_beta   90.00
_cell.angle_gamma   90.00
#
_symmetry.space_group_name_H-M   'P 1'
#
loop_
_entity.id
_entity.type
_entity.pdbx_description
1 polymer ?
#
loop_
_entity_poly.entity_id
_entity_poly.type
_entity_poly.pdbx_seq_one_letter_code
_entity_poly.pdbx_strand_id
1 'polypeptide(L)'
;MDEDMLLTGLFSLVQDGLTGSLPLMVQISAEILFSDVLHEIRHPALVWRVNVDDTQQLARVLALQDEGMRFCPALNPGNAVVLDSLQAWQFLACRADCAAPPTGARLIVEGVAGTARQQWPAGTWFKSGALPDDTLPGRDAQDATMQVDLLAIALGHSVETLISFVRLNPKLGPRLLAIANSQAGGLSRPAESAAHALVMLGPQRAGRVAALLALAGTHPTETTRQHAVSALTRALFMGKITRLGAPAENAAAAFEIGLLSVAPHALNLPVDALTRRLGLPPAMARALSAEPSPEGAMLRLAHACETNNADALTVYANATDIPLHQISVAYLDALIAASALDAALI
;
A
#
# COMPACT_ATOMS: atom_id res chain seq x y z
N MET A 1 11.49 10.70 -26.87
CA MET A 1 11.38 9.38 -27.51
C MET A 1 11.87 8.30 -26.54
N ASP A 2 11.09 7.92 -25.53
CA ASP A 2 9.72 8.39 -25.19
C ASP A 2 9.49 8.53 -23.68
N GLU A 3 8.50 9.36 -23.36
CA GLU A 3 8.13 9.87 -22.02
C GLU A 3 6.58 9.86 -21.90
N ASP A 4 5.93 9.24 -20.91
CA ASP A 4 6.44 8.68 -19.66
C ASP A 4 5.55 7.55 -19.04
N MET A 5 6.15 6.44 -18.58
CA MET A 5 5.42 5.28 -18.02
C MET A 5 5.10 5.46 -16.53
N LEU A 6 3.85 5.88 -16.22
CA LEU A 6 3.44 6.17 -14.84
C LEU A 6 2.29 5.29 -14.34
N LEU A 7 2.58 4.38 -13.41
CA LEU A 7 1.58 3.80 -12.49
C LEU A 7 1.86 4.33 -11.08
N THR A 8 1.23 5.45 -10.75
CA THR A 8 1.43 6.17 -9.48
C THR A 8 0.69 5.51 -8.32
N GLY A 9 1.21 5.73 -7.10
CA GLY A 9 0.75 5.07 -5.88
C GLY A 9 -0.73 5.24 -5.51
N LEU A 10 -1.21 4.32 -4.66
CA LEU A 10 -2.54 4.39 -4.07
C LEU A 10 -2.67 5.54 -3.07
N PHE A 11 -3.85 6.15 -3.07
CA PHE A 11 -4.28 7.06 -2.01
C PHE A 11 -5.20 6.32 -1.04
N SER A 12 -4.85 6.35 0.26
CA SER A 12 -5.84 6.10 1.30
C SER A 12 -6.83 7.27 1.33
N LEU A 13 -8.11 6.95 1.24
CA LEU A 13 -9.20 7.91 1.28
C LEU A 13 -9.86 7.85 2.66
N VAL A 14 -10.11 9.00 3.27
CA VAL A 14 -10.88 9.03 4.52
C VAL A 14 -12.34 9.35 4.18
N GLN A 15 -13.25 8.51 4.69
CA GLN A 15 -14.69 8.72 4.64
C GLN A 15 -15.14 9.34 5.96
N ASP A 16 -15.68 10.56 5.92
CA ASP A 16 -16.31 11.15 7.11
C ASP A 16 -17.63 10.41 7.41
N GLY A 17 -17.68 9.70 8.55
CA GLY A 17 -18.92 9.28 9.21
C GLY A 17 -19.66 8.03 8.70
N LEU A 18 -19.09 7.22 7.79
CA LEU A 18 -19.74 6.01 7.24
C LEU A 18 -18.74 4.86 7.00
N THR A 19 -19.23 3.62 7.07
CA THR A 19 -18.44 2.39 6.92
C THR A 19 -18.51 1.82 5.51
N GLY A 20 -17.37 1.49 4.91
CA GLY A 20 -17.30 0.84 3.60
C GLY A 20 -15.88 0.43 3.20
N SER A 21 -15.76 -0.52 2.29
CA SER A 21 -14.49 -0.84 1.62
C SER A 21 -14.18 0.23 0.57
N LEU A 22 -13.01 0.86 0.69
CA LEU A 22 -12.59 1.93 -0.20
C LEU A 22 -11.99 1.36 -1.49
N PRO A 23 -12.30 1.93 -2.67
CA PRO A 23 -11.65 1.53 -3.90
C PRO A 23 -10.19 1.98 -3.94
N LEU A 24 -9.38 1.19 -4.62
CA LEU A 24 -7.96 1.39 -4.79
C LEU A 24 -7.73 2.35 -5.97
N MET A 25 -7.38 3.60 -5.67
CA MET A 25 -7.16 4.64 -6.67
C MET A 25 -5.71 4.71 -7.15
N VAL A 26 -5.43 4.11 -8.31
CA VAL A 26 -4.12 4.16 -8.99
C VAL A 26 -4.18 5.24 -10.07
N GLN A 27 -3.31 6.24 -10.02
CA GLN A 27 -3.25 7.27 -11.06
C GLN A 27 -2.28 6.84 -12.18
N ILE A 28 -2.68 7.04 -13.43
CA ILE A 28 -1.98 6.55 -14.63
C ILE A 28 -1.58 7.72 -15.55
N SER A 29 -0.50 7.56 -16.33
CA SER A 29 -0.21 8.48 -17.45
C SER A 29 -1.13 8.24 -18.65
N ALA A 30 -1.18 9.23 -19.54
CA ALA A 30 -1.94 9.14 -20.79
C ALA A 30 -1.45 7.98 -21.69
N GLU A 31 -0.18 7.59 -21.63
CA GLU A 31 0.34 6.47 -22.43
C GLU A 31 -0.24 5.12 -21.98
N ILE A 32 -0.33 4.89 -20.67
CA ILE A 32 -0.86 3.64 -20.11
C ILE A 32 -2.34 3.48 -20.46
N LEU A 33 -3.10 4.57 -20.58
CA LEU A 33 -4.49 4.57 -21.06
C LEU A 33 -4.64 3.94 -22.47
N PHE A 34 -3.63 4.06 -23.34
CA PHE A 34 -3.61 3.46 -24.67
C PHE A 34 -2.92 2.10 -24.73
N SER A 35 -2.28 1.66 -23.65
CA SER A 35 -1.61 0.35 -23.56
C SER A 35 -2.55 -0.81 -23.20
N ASP A 36 -2.09 -2.05 -23.43
CA ASP A 36 -2.79 -3.27 -23.01
C ASP A 36 -2.62 -3.62 -21.51
N VAL A 37 -1.78 -2.88 -20.77
CA VAL A 37 -1.53 -3.13 -19.33
C VAL A 37 -2.81 -3.02 -18.50
N LEU A 38 -3.76 -2.17 -18.90
CA LEU A 38 -5.07 -2.06 -18.24
C LEU A 38 -5.93 -3.33 -18.40
N HIS A 39 -5.72 -4.11 -19.46
CA HIS A 39 -6.39 -5.39 -19.70
C HIS A 39 -5.76 -6.53 -18.89
N GLU A 40 -4.46 -6.47 -18.63
CA GLU A 40 -3.77 -7.41 -17.73
C GLU A 40 -4.19 -7.20 -16.27
N ILE A 41 -4.33 -5.94 -15.82
CA ILE A 41 -4.61 -5.59 -14.42
C ILE A 41 -6.12 -5.32 -14.19
N ARG A 42 -6.97 -6.27 -14.58
CA ARG A 42 -8.43 -6.19 -14.34
C ARG A 42 -8.80 -6.62 -12.92
N HIS A 43 -8.89 -5.66 -12.00
CA HIS A 43 -9.32 -5.92 -10.63
C HIS A 43 -10.55 -5.06 -10.20
N PRO A 44 -11.64 -5.65 -9.66
CA PRO A 44 -12.88 -4.93 -9.36
C PRO A 44 -12.79 -3.95 -8.17
N ALA A 45 -11.66 -3.92 -7.46
CA ALA A 45 -11.39 -2.89 -6.45
C ALA A 45 -10.66 -1.66 -7.01
N LEU A 46 -10.07 -1.72 -8.20
CA LEU A 46 -9.34 -0.59 -8.80
C LEU A 46 -10.28 0.49 -9.34
N VAL A 47 -9.83 1.74 -9.22
CA VAL A 47 -10.38 2.90 -9.94
C VAL A 47 -9.18 3.64 -10.52
N TRP A 48 -9.09 3.67 -11.85
CA TRP A 48 -8.00 4.32 -12.57
C TRP A 48 -8.19 5.82 -12.57
N ARG A 49 -7.24 6.54 -12.01
CA ARG A 49 -7.22 8.00 -12.02
C ARG A 49 -6.40 8.50 -13.21
N VAL A 50 -6.93 9.46 -13.95
CA VAL A 50 -6.33 9.90 -15.21
C VAL A 50 -6.56 11.39 -15.41
N ASN A 51 -5.59 12.07 -16.02
CA ASN A 51 -5.80 13.43 -16.49
C ASN A 51 -6.38 13.30 -17.91
N VAL A 52 -7.59 13.82 -18.12
CA VAL A 52 -8.27 13.76 -19.43
C VAL A 52 -8.25 15.16 -20.01
N ASP A 53 -7.23 15.43 -20.82
CA ASP A 53 -6.98 16.75 -21.38
C ASP A 53 -7.47 16.91 -22.84
N ASP A 54 -7.79 15.82 -23.53
CA ASP A 54 -8.27 15.83 -24.92
C ASP A 54 -9.43 14.84 -25.18
N THR A 55 -10.08 15.00 -26.34
CA THR A 55 -11.24 14.19 -26.76
C THR A 55 -10.86 12.74 -27.09
N GLN A 56 -9.60 12.45 -27.45
CA GLN A 56 -9.14 11.10 -27.77
C GLN A 56 -8.98 10.27 -26.48
N GLN A 57 -8.41 10.87 -25.44
CA GLN A 57 -8.34 10.33 -24.08
C GLN A 57 -9.75 10.11 -23.53
N LEU A 58 -10.65 11.08 -23.69
CA LEU A 58 -12.06 10.93 -23.29
C LEU A 58 -12.71 9.72 -23.98
N ALA A 59 -12.61 9.63 -25.31
CA ALA A 59 -13.18 8.51 -26.07
C ALA A 59 -12.58 7.14 -25.66
N ARG A 60 -11.27 7.08 -25.40
CA ARG A 60 -10.61 5.87 -24.91
C ARG A 60 -11.08 5.48 -23.51
N VAL A 61 -11.17 6.44 -22.58
CA VAL A 61 -11.67 6.18 -21.22
C VAL A 61 -13.11 5.66 -21.26
N LEU A 62 -14.00 6.29 -22.04
CA LEU A 62 -15.39 5.86 -22.17
C LEU A 62 -15.51 4.43 -22.71
N ALA A 63 -14.74 4.09 -23.76
CA ALA A 63 -14.71 2.72 -24.29
C ALA A 63 -14.23 1.70 -23.24
N LEU A 64 -13.21 2.05 -22.44
CA LEU A 64 -12.72 1.19 -21.35
C LEU A 64 -13.74 1.10 -20.19
N GLN A 65 -14.57 2.12 -19.97
CA GLN A 65 -15.70 2.06 -19.02
C GLN A 65 -16.80 1.12 -19.49
N ASP A 66 -17.12 1.10 -20.79
CA ASP A 66 -18.06 0.14 -21.38
C ASP A 66 -17.56 -1.31 -21.25
N GLU A 67 -16.23 -1.52 -21.26
CA GLU A 67 -15.59 -2.81 -20.93
C GLU A 67 -15.63 -3.17 -19.42
N GLY A 68 -16.21 -2.31 -18.58
CA GLY A 68 -16.41 -2.53 -17.14
C GLY A 68 -15.29 -2.01 -16.22
N MET A 69 -14.29 -1.30 -16.76
CA MET A 69 -13.28 -0.62 -15.93
C MET A 69 -13.85 0.67 -15.33
N ARG A 70 -13.30 1.08 -14.18
CA ARG A 70 -13.77 2.27 -13.46
C ARG A 70 -12.70 3.35 -13.50
N PHE A 71 -13.09 4.54 -13.93
CA PHE A 71 -12.20 5.68 -14.05
C PHE A 71 -12.64 6.84 -13.17
N CYS A 72 -11.68 7.68 -12.80
CA CYS A 72 -11.87 8.90 -12.03
C CYS A 72 -10.97 9.99 -12.63
N PRO A 73 -11.48 10.83 -13.55
CA PRO A 73 -10.70 11.91 -14.11
C PRO A 73 -10.39 12.97 -13.04
N ALA A 74 -9.26 13.64 -13.18
CA ALA A 74 -8.97 14.86 -12.46
C ALA A 74 -9.69 16.04 -13.11
N LEU A 75 -10.43 16.82 -12.32
CA LEU A 75 -11.08 18.05 -12.75
C LEU A 75 -10.03 19.14 -12.95
N ASN A 76 -9.87 19.57 -14.20
CA ASN A 76 -9.01 20.68 -14.57
C ASN A 76 -9.91 21.89 -14.91
N PRO A 77 -9.97 22.95 -14.07
CA PRO A 77 -10.82 24.12 -14.34
C PRO A 77 -10.50 24.86 -15.65
N GLY A 78 -9.29 24.68 -16.20
CA GLY A 78 -8.89 25.23 -17.49
C GLY A 78 -9.30 24.38 -18.69
N ASN A 79 -9.94 23.22 -18.49
CA ASN A 79 -10.28 22.28 -19.56
C ASN A 79 -11.75 21.83 -19.51
N ALA A 80 -12.50 22.14 -20.57
CA ALA A 80 -13.93 21.83 -20.65
C ALA A 80 -14.22 20.32 -20.85
N VAL A 81 -13.27 19.51 -21.33
CA VAL A 81 -13.52 18.10 -21.71
C VAL A 81 -14.16 17.27 -20.59
N VAL A 82 -13.68 17.43 -19.34
CA VAL A 82 -14.26 16.74 -18.16
C VAL A 82 -15.55 17.41 -17.68
N LEU A 83 -15.65 18.74 -17.80
CA LEU A 83 -16.80 19.56 -17.38
C LEU A 83 -18.05 19.36 -18.27
N ASP A 84 -17.85 19.16 -19.57
CA ASP A 84 -18.92 18.86 -20.52
C ASP A 84 -19.40 17.40 -20.38
N SER A 85 -18.55 16.53 -19.82
CA SER A 85 -18.76 15.08 -19.67
C SER A 85 -19.21 14.65 -18.28
N LEU A 86 -19.58 15.58 -17.38
CA LEU A 86 -19.78 15.31 -15.94
C LEU A 86 -20.78 14.19 -15.58
N GLN A 87 -21.73 13.89 -16.46
CA GLN A 87 -22.73 12.82 -16.25
C GLN A 87 -22.21 11.41 -16.55
N ALA A 88 -21.09 11.26 -17.27
CA ALA A 88 -20.49 9.96 -17.60
C ALA A 88 -19.66 9.36 -16.44
N TRP A 89 -19.33 10.15 -15.43
CA TRP A 89 -18.38 9.79 -14.39
C TRP A 89 -19.05 9.25 -13.12
N GLN A 90 -18.61 8.07 -12.67
CA GLN A 90 -18.99 7.52 -11.36
C GLN A 90 -18.18 8.16 -10.22
N PHE A 91 -16.94 8.57 -10.51
CA PHE A 91 -15.98 9.15 -9.59
C PHE A 91 -15.33 10.38 -10.26
N LEU A 92 -15.07 11.45 -9.51
CA LEU A 92 -14.46 12.67 -10.03
C LEU A 92 -13.46 13.22 -9.01
N ALA A 93 -12.19 13.33 -9.39
CA ALA A 93 -11.15 13.88 -8.54
C ALA A 93 -11.12 15.41 -8.67
N CYS A 94 -11.02 16.09 -7.55
CA CYS A 94 -11.10 17.54 -7.42
C CYS A 94 -10.02 18.02 -6.44
N ARG A 95 -9.61 19.27 -6.56
CA ARG A 95 -8.67 19.90 -5.61
C ARG A 95 -9.46 20.77 -4.63
N ALA A 96 -8.91 20.99 -3.43
CA ALA A 96 -9.53 21.84 -2.40
C ALA A 96 -9.76 23.31 -2.84
N ASP A 97 -9.07 23.77 -3.88
CA ASP A 97 -9.18 25.09 -4.50
C ASP A 97 -10.33 25.20 -5.52
N CYS A 98 -10.93 24.08 -5.92
CA CYS A 98 -12.00 24.02 -6.91
C CYS A 98 -13.39 24.04 -6.25
N ALA A 99 -14.34 24.77 -6.83
CA ALA A 99 -15.74 24.72 -6.40
C ALA A 99 -16.35 23.34 -6.69
N ALA A 100 -17.16 22.82 -5.76
CA ALA A 100 -17.82 21.53 -5.93
C ALA A 100 -18.77 21.57 -7.15
N PRO A 101 -18.51 20.79 -8.22
CA PRO A 101 -19.36 20.82 -9.41
C PRO A 101 -20.70 20.12 -9.13
N PRO A 102 -21.81 20.54 -9.77
CA PRO A 102 -23.11 19.88 -9.61
C PRO A 102 -23.12 18.54 -10.36
N THR A 103 -22.73 17.46 -9.68
CA THR A 103 -22.59 16.12 -10.28
C THR A 103 -23.27 15.03 -9.46
N GLY A 104 -23.73 13.98 -10.13
CA GLY A 104 -24.07 12.70 -9.48
C GLY A 104 -22.86 11.82 -9.15
N ALA A 105 -21.67 12.20 -9.62
CA ALA A 105 -20.40 11.50 -9.38
C ALA A 105 -19.97 11.58 -7.91
N ARG A 106 -19.28 10.56 -7.41
CA ARG A 106 -18.63 10.63 -6.10
C ARG A 106 -17.36 11.48 -6.19
N LEU A 107 -17.38 12.63 -5.52
CA LEU A 107 -16.25 13.55 -5.47
C LEU A 107 -15.12 12.99 -4.58
N ILE A 108 -13.89 13.12 -5.06
CA ILE A 108 -12.66 12.84 -4.30
C ILE A 108 -11.84 14.11 -4.23
N VAL A 109 -11.63 14.67 -3.04
CA VAL A 109 -10.98 15.98 -2.89
C VAL A 109 -9.59 15.84 -2.29
N GLU A 110 -8.61 16.45 -2.96
CA GLU A 110 -7.22 16.50 -2.50
C GLU A 110 -6.92 17.78 -1.71
N GLY A 111 -6.12 17.66 -0.64
CA GLY A 111 -5.55 18.82 0.06
C GLY A 111 -6.48 19.52 1.05
N VAL A 112 -7.60 18.90 1.45
CA VAL A 112 -8.56 19.49 2.39
C VAL A 112 -8.13 19.26 3.84
N ALA A 113 -7.63 20.32 4.48
CA ALA A 113 -7.28 20.33 5.91
C ALA A 113 -8.43 20.87 6.79
N GLY A 114 -8.58 20.31 7.99
CA GLY A 114 -9.44 20.84 9.05
C GLY A 114 -10.92 20.96 8.69
N THR A 115 -11.55 22.07 9.11
CA THR A 115 -12.98 22.34 8.96
C THR A 115 -13.44 22.52 7.51
N ALA A 116 -12.51 22.71 6.56
CA ALA A 116 -12.80 22.83 5.14
C ALA A 116 -13.39 21.56 4.49
N ARG A 117 -13.57 20.46 5.24
CA ARG A 117 -14.36 19.30 4.83
C ARG A 117 -15.87 19.55 4.87
N GLN A 118 -16.34 20.38 5.82
CA GLN A 118 -17.77 20.62 6.05
C GLN A 118 -18.49 21.36 4.92
N GLN A 119 -17.76 21.97 3.99
CA GLN A 119 -18.31 22.65 2.81
C GLN A 119 -18.64 21.69 1.64
N TRP A 120 -18.20 20.43 1.71
CA TRP A 120 -18.36 19.47 0.62
C TRP A 120 -19.63 18.60 0.80
N PRO A 121 -20.24 18.11 -0.30
CA PRO A 121 -21.43 17.25 -0.23
C PRO A 121 -21.21 15.97 0.58
N ALA A 122 -22.25 15.50 1.26
CA ALA A 122 -22.23 14.22 1.98
C ALA A 122 -21.88 13.05 1.03
N GLY A 123 -20.95 12.20 1.45
CA GLY A 123 -20.43 11.10 0.64
C GLY A 123 -19.20 11.45 -0.23
N THR A 124 -18.68 12.67 -0.11
CA THR A 124 -17.36 13.05 -0.63
C THR A 124 -16.25 12.26 0.07
N TRP A 125 -15.24 11.83 -0.67
CA TRP A 125 -14.03 11.21 -0.13
C TRP A 125 -12.89 12.23 -0.07
N PHE A 126 -12.07 12.17 0.97
CA PHE A 126 -10.91 13.07 1.11
C PHE A 126 -9.62 12.26 1.00
N LYS A 127 -8.76 12.64 0.06
CA LYS A 127 -7.37 12.17 0.06
C LYS A 127 -6.63 12.90 1.16
N SER A 128 -6.12 12.16 2.15
CA SER A 128 -5.13 12.70 3.08
C SER A 128 -3.92 13.18 2.27
N GLY A 129 -3.49 14.41 2.52
CA GLY A 129 -2.23 14.92 1.98
C GLY A 129 -1.04 14.09 2.48
N ALA A 130 0.14 14.33 1.90
CA ALA A 130 1.39 13.79 2.43
C ALA A 130 1.50 14.03 3.94
N LEU A 131 2.13 13.10 4.67
CA LEU A 131 2.22 13.09 6.13
C LEU A 131 2.33 14.51 6.69
N PRO A 132 1.36 14.96 7.50
CA PRO A 132 1.67 16.00 8.47
C PRO A 132 2.86 15.49 9.28
N ASP A 133 3.88 16.33 9.46
CA ASP A 133 4.89 16.15 10.51
C ASP A 133 4.25 16.52 11.87
N ASP A 134 3.06 15.97 12.11
CA ASP A 134 2.33 16.08 13.36
C ASP A 134 2.99 15.10 14.32
N THR A 135 3.71 15.66 15.29
CA THR A 135 4.19 14.97 16.48
C THR A 135 3.15 13.96 16.96
N LEU A 136 3.47 12.67 16.80
CA LEU A 136 2.63 11.55 17.25
C LEU A 136 2.15 11.83 18.68
N PRO A 137 0.82 11.88 18.95
CA PRO A 137 0.33 12.00 20.31
C PRO A 137 0.96 10.87 21.13
N GLY A 138 1.56 11.23 22.27
CA GLY A 138 2.65 10.49 22.92
C GLY A 138 2.50 8.97 22.84
N ARG A 139 3.30 8.35 21.97
CA ARG A 139 3.33 6.90 21.83
C ARG A 139 3.85 6.29 23.13
N ASP A 140 3.00 5.53 23.83
CA ASP A 140 3.38 4.88 25.08
C ASP A 140 4.64 4.02 24.88
N ALA A 141 5.69 4.31 25.65
CA ALA A 141 6.98 3.65 25.51
C ALA A 141 6.90 2.13 25.75
N GLN A 142 5.91 1.69 26.52
CA GLN A 142 5.60 0.28 26.77
C GLN A 142 5.03 -0.41 25.52
N ASP A 143 4.20 0.27 24.72
CA ASP A 143 3.65 -0.26 23.48
C ASP A 143 4.69 -0.30 22.36
N ALA A 144 5.54 0.73 22.26
CA ALA A 144 6.69 0.70 21.36
C ALA A 144 7.65 -0.47 21.68
N THR A 145 7.87 -0.77 22.96
CA THR A 145 8.69 -1.93 23.39
C THR A 145 8.02 -3.24 23.00
N MET A 146 6.72 -3.41 23.30
CA MET A 146 5.95 -4.60 22.92
C MET A 146 5.95 -4.86 21.40
N GLN A 147 5.89 -3.80 20.58
CA GLN A 147 5.97 -3.92 19.12
C GLN A 147 7.33 -4.45 18.66
N VAL A 148 8.43 -3.97 19.25
CA VAL A 148 9.79 -4.46 18.93
C VAL A 148 9.96 -5.92 19.36
N ASP A 149 9.48 -6.29 20.55
CA ASP A 149 9.55 -7.66 21.07
C ASP A 149 8.73 -8.62 20.20
N LEU A 150 7.51 -8.24 19.82
CA LEU A 150 6.67 -9.00 18.90
C LEU A 150 7.36 -9.19 17.54
N LEU A 151 8.03 -8.15 17.02
CA LEU A 151 8.75 -8.22 15.76
C LEU A 151 9.98 -9.15 15.84
N ALA A 152 10.72 -9.15 16.96
CA ALA A 152 11.83 -10.08 17.19
C ALA A 152 11.36 -11.54 17.25
N ILE A 153 10.22 -11.79 17.90
CA ILE A 153 9.62 -13.13 17.97
C ILE A 153 9.09 -13.55 16.59
N ALA A 154 8.47 -12.63 15.84
CA ALA A 154 7.93 -12.87 14.51
C ALA A 154 8.96 -13.32 13.46
N LEU A 155 10.22 -12.86 13.58
CA LEU A 155 11.28 -13.14 12.61
C LEU A 155 12.13 -14.37 12.94
N GLY A 156 12.35 -14.67 14.22
CA GLY A 156 13.38 -15.63 14.64
C GLY A 156 12.91 -16.79 15.52
N HIS A 157 11.63 -16.85 15.90
CA HIS A 157 11.14 -17.78 16.93
C HIS A 157 10.00 -18.68 16.43
N SER A 158 9.68 -19.72 17.20
CA SER A 158 8.69 -20.71 16.80
C SER A 158 7.24 -20.22 17.00
N VAL A 159 6.29 -20.94 16.38
CA VAL A 159 4.85 -20.67 16.51
C VAL A 159 4.40 -20.79 17.97
N GLU A 160 4.99 -21.70 18.75
CA GLU A 160 4.72 -21.88 20.17
C GLU A 160 5.17 -20.66 20.98
N THR A 161 6.31 -20.04 20.63
CA THR A 161 6.76 -18.78 21.26
C THR A 161 5.81 -17.65 20.93
N LEU A 162 5.37 -17.50 19.67
CA LEU A 162 4.35 -16.52 19.27
C LEU A 162 3.02 -16.70 20.03
N ILE A 163 2.51 -17.94 20.12
CA ILE A 163 1.30 -18.26 20.87
C ILE A 163 1.46 -17.90 22.35
N SER A 164 2.62 -18.19 22.94
CA SER A 164 2.91 -17.89 24.34
C SER A 164 2.97 -16.37 24.59
N PHE A 165 3.62 -15.62 23.70
CA PHE A 165 3.68 -14.16 23.77
C PHE A 165 2.28 -13.52 23.65
N VAL A 166 1.43 -14.01 22.74
CA VAL A 166 0.04 -13.53 22.58
C VAL A 166 -0.83 -13.89 23.78
N ARG A 167 -0.60 -15.03 24.45
CA ARG A 167 -1.27 -15.38 25.70
C ARG A 167 -0.88 -14.45 26.86
N LEU A 168 0.39 -14.05 26.94
CA LEU A 168 0.87 -13.07 27.93
C LEU A 168 0.38 -11.64 27.63
N ASN A 169 0.11 -11.33 26.36
CA ASN A 169 -0.33 -10.03 25.89
C ASN A 169 -1.72 -10.12 25.21
N PRO A 170 -2.80 -10.43 25.97
CA PRO A 170 -4.10 -10.78 25.39
C PRO A 170 -4.72 -9.66 24.52
N LYS A 171 -4.32 -8.39 24.71
CA LYS A 171 -4.71 -7.27 23.85
C LYS A 171 -4.30 -7.42 22.37
N LEU A 172 -3.30 -8.25 22.07
CA LEU A 172 -2.89 -8.59 20.69
C LEU A 172 -3.87 -9.55 20.01
N GLY A 173 -4.58 -10.39 20.78
CA GLY A 173 -5.36 -11.52 20.27
C GLY A 173 -6.42 -11.13 19.22
N PRO A 174 -7.32 -10.16 19.49
CA PRO A 174 -8.37 -9.77 18.54
C PRO A 174 -7.81 -9.24 17.22
N ARG A 175 -6.79 -8.37 17.26
CA ARG A 175 -6.21 -7.78 16.04
C ARG A 175 -5.36 -8.78 15.26
N LEU A 176 -4.64 -9.69 15.94
CA LEU A 176 -3.96 -10.82 15.28
C LEU A 176 -4.96 -11.68 14.51
N LEU A 177 -6.08 -12.03 15.15
CA LEU A 177 -7.12 -12.85 14.54
C LEU A 177 -7.79 -12.16 13.34
N ALA A 178 -8.05 -10.85 13.44
CA ALA A 178 -8.57 -10.05 12.33
C ALA A 178 -7.60 -10.06 11.13
N ILE A 179 -6.31 -9.82 11.35
CA ILE A 179 -5.27 -9.87 10.30
C ILE A 179 -5.19 -11.28 9.70
N ALA A 180 -5.18 -12.33 10.52
CA ALA A 180 -5.07 -13.72 10.04
C ALA A 180 -6.27 -14.16 9.20
N ASN A 181 -7.49 -13.75 9.59
CA ASN A 181 -8.73 -14.05 8.87
C ASN A 181 -8.96 -13.16 7.64
N SER A 182 -8.15 -12.10 7.44
CA SER A 182 -8.17 -11.29 6.22
C SER A 182 -7.56 -12.04 5.03
N GLN A 183 -7.84 -11.56 3.80
CA GLN A 183 -7.16 -12.06 2.60
C GLN A 183 -5.63 -11.90 2.69
N ALA A 184 -5.15 -10.84 3.35
CA ALA A 184 -3.73 -10.60 3.60
C ALA A 184 -3.11 -11.57 4.63
N GLY A 185 -3.92 -12.22 5.47
CA GLY A 185 -3.50 -13.30 6.37
C GLY A 185 -3.37 -14.65 5.66
N GLY A 186 -4.22 -14.91 4.66
CA GLY A 186 -4.08 -16.08 3.78
C GLY A 186 -4.50 -17.42 4.43
N LEU A 187 -5.44 -17.40 5.37
CA LEU A 187 -6.12 -18.60 5.87
C LEU A 187 -7.15 -19.11 4.86
N SER A 188 -7.19 -20.43 4.63
CA SER A 188 -8.17 -21.07 3.71
C SER A 188 -9.58 -21.17 4.30
N ARG A 189 -9.72 -21.02 5.62
CA ARG A 189 -11.00 -20.94 6.36
C ARG A 189 -10.78 -20.08 7.62
N PRO A 190 -11.80 -19.37 8.14
CA PRO A 190 -11.63 -18.55 9.34
C PRO A 190 -11.14 -19.39 10.53
N ALA A 191 -10.21 -18.81 11.29
CA ALA A 191 -9.83 -19.28 12.62
C ALA A 191 -10.72 -18.65 13.70
N GLU A 192 -10.86 -19.35 14.81
CA GLU A 192 -11.73 -18.97 15.95
C GLU A 192 -10.97 -18.24 17.07
N SER A 193 -9.64 -18.31 17.08
CA SER A 193 -8.79 -17.64 18.07
C SER A 193 -7.41 -17.35 17.49
N ALA A 194 -6.69 -16.39 18.08
CA ALA A 194 -5.33 -16.05 17.66
C ALA A 194 -4.36 -17.26 17.71
N ALA A 195 -4.50 -18.13 18.72
CA ALA A 195 -3.69 -19.35 18.80
C ALA A 195 -4.05 -20.37 17.71
N HIS A 196 -5.34 -20.57 17.42
CA HIS A 196 -5.80 -21.42 16.32
C HIS A 196 -5.30 -20.88 14.97
N ALA A 197 -5.37 -19.56 14.76
CA ALA A 197 -4.85 -18.90 13.56
C ALA A 197 -3.34 -19.14 13.36
N LEU A 198 -2.53 -18.90 14.40
CA LEU A 198 -1.07 -19.10 14.34
C LEU A 198 -0.70 -20.55 13.97
N VAL A 199 -1.39 -21.55 14.54
CA VAL A 199 -1.20 -22.97 14.18
C VAL A 199 -1.58 -23.24 12.73
N MET A 200 -2.73 -22.74 12.26
CA MET A 200 -3.19 -22.94 10.87
C MET A 200 -2.31 -22.27 9.82
N LEU A 201 -1.71 -21.13 10.14
CA LEU A 201 -0.81 -20.39 9.25
C LEU A 201 0.51 -21.13 9.04
N GLY A 202 1.04 -21.78 10.08
CA GLY A 202 2.40 -22.32 10.11
C GLY A 202 3.47 -21.21 10.22
N PRO A 203 4.75 -21.55 10.49
CA PRO A 203 5.76 -20.61 10.98
C PRO A 203 5.93 -19.35 10.12
N GLN A 204 6.15 -19.49 8.82
CA GLN A 204 6.40 -18.36 7.92
C GLN A 204 5.24 -17.36 7.86
N ARG A 205 3.99 -17.86 7.71
CA ARG A 205 2.81 -16.99 7.64
C ARG A 205 2.41 -16.45 9.02
N ALA A 206 2.62 -17.23 10.08
CA ALA A 206 2.42 -16.79 11.47
C ALA A 206 3.35 -15.62 11.82
N GLY A 207 4.64 -15.74 11.48
CA GLY A 207 5.64 -14.67 11.60
C GLY A 207 5.23 -13.41 10.83
N ARG A 208 4.86 -13.54 9.54
CA ARG A 208 4.33 -12.43 8.73
C ARG A 208 3.15 -11.73 9.42
N VAL A 209 2.13 -12.46 9.87
CA VAL A 209 0.95 -11.88 10.54
C VAL A 209 1.32 -11.18 11.85
N ALA A 210 2.25 -11.75 12.63
CA ALA A 210 2.76 -11.14 13.85
C ALA A 210 3.58 -9.85 13.57
N ALA A 211 4.39 -9.84 12.51
CA ALA A 211 5.14 -8.65 12.08
C ALA A 211 4.21 -7.53 11.58
N LEU A 212 3.16 -7.85 10.82
CA LEU A 212 2.13 -6.87 10.42
C LEU A 212 1.39 -6.29 11.62
N LEU A 213 1.08 -7.11 12.63
CA LEU A 213 0.51 -6.64 13.90
C LEU A 213 1.49 -5.75 14.68
N ALA A 214 2.79 -6.07 14.69
CA ALA A 214 3.81 -5.23 15.31
C ALA A 214 3.89 -3.85 14.66
N LEU A 215 3.82 -3.77 13.32
CA LEU A 215 3.84 -2.51 12.57
C LEU A 215 2.54 -1.69 12.74
N ALA A 216 1.38 -2.35 12.72
CA ALA A 216 0.08 -1.69 12.88
C ALA A 216 -0.21 -1.26 14.33
N GLY A 217 0.28 -2.02 15.32
CA GLY A 217 -0.04 -1.86 16.74
C GLY A 217 -1.38 -2.48 17.15
N THR A 218 -1.67 -2.48 18.45
CA THR A 218 -2.96 -2.98 18.99
C THR A 218 -4.14 -2.07 18.66
N HIS A 219 -3.88 -0.77 18.53
CA HIS A 219 -4.86 0.26 18.19
C HIS A 219 -4.37 1.03 16.95
N PRO A 220 -4.63 0.51 15.73
CA PRO A 220 -4.08 1.12 14.52
C PRO A 220 -4.66 2.50 14.26
N THR A 221 -3.78 3.49 14.10
CA THR A 221 -4.12 4.80 13.53
C THR A 221 -4.04 4.71 12.01
N GLU A 222 -4.55 5.72 11.30
CA GLU A 222 -4.39 5.81 9.84
C GLU A 222 -2.93 5.64 9.42
N THR A 223 -2.01 6.32 10.11
CA THR A 223 -0.56 6.24 9.86
C THR A 223 0.00 4.82 10.06
N THR A 224 -0.37 4.12 11.15
CA THR A 224 0.17 2.77 11.38
C THR A 224 -0.47 1.71 10.49
N ARG A 225 -1.72 1.92 10.02
CA ARG A 225 -2.30 1.11 8.93
C ARG A 225 -1.53 1.27 7.64
N GLN A 226 -1.29 2.52 7.21
CA GLN A 226 -0.50 2.82 6.01
C GLN A 226 0.91 2.22 6.08
N HIS A 227 1.57 2.28 7.25
CA HIS A 227 2.86 1.60 7.47
C HIS A 227 2.78 0.08 7.24
N ALA A 228 1.77 -0.59 7.80
CA ALA A 228 1.61 -2.05 7.63
C ALA A 228 1.25 -2.43 6.17
N VAL A 229 0.45 -1.63 5.48
CA VAL A 229 0.11 -1.82 4.05
C VAL A 229 1.33 -1.58 3.15
N SER A 230 2.11 -0.52 3.36
CA SER A 230 3.34 -0.25 2.61
C SER A 230 4.38 -1.37 2.83
N ALA A 231 4.58 -1.79 4.09
CA ALA A 231 5.46 -2.91 4.42
C ALA A 231 5.06 -4.20 3.69
N LEU A 232 3.77 -4.53 3.67
CA LEU A 232 3.27 -5.71 2.97
C LEU A 232 3.38 -5.58 1.44
N THR A 233 3.11 -4.39 0.90
CA THR A 233 3.27 -4.09 -0.53
C THR A 233 4.72 -4.33 -0.95
N ARG A 234 5.68 -3.71 -0.25
CA ARG A 234 7.11 -3.87 -0.51
C ARG A 234 7.53 -5.33 -0.38
N ALA A 235 7.12 -6.03 0.67
CA ALA A 235 7.42 -7.44 0.85
C ALA A 235 6.95 -8.30 -0.33
N LEU A 236 5.67 -8.18 -0.72
CA LEU A 236 5.08 -8.92 -1.83
C LEU A 236 5.72 -8.57 -3.17
N PHE A 237 5.96 -7.28 -3.44
CA PHE A 237 6.61 -6.80 -4.65
C PHE A 237 8.05 -7.32 -4.77
N MET A 238 8.87 -7.10 -3.75
CA MET A 238 10.26 -7.55 -3.70
C MET A 238 10.36 -9.07 -3.86
N GLY A 239 9.52 -9.82 -3.14
CA GLY A 239 9.44 -11.28 -3.28
C GLY A 239 8.91 -11.75 -4.64
N LYS A 240 8.07 -10.98 -5.36
CA LYS A 240 7.60 -11.32 -6.71
C LYS A 240 8.68 -11.02 -7.75
N ILE A 241 9.25 -9.82 -7.73
CA ILE A 241 10.20 -9.34 -8.74
C ILE A 241 11.55 -10.08 -8.66
N THR A 242 12.07 -10.36 -7.45
CA THR A 242 13.29 -11.17 -7.28
C THR A 242 13.13 -12.58 -7.86
N ARG A 243 11.91 -13.16 -7.80
CA ARG A 243 11.62 -14.50 -8.33
C ARG A 243 11.56 -14.56 -9.87
N LEU A 244 11.59 -13.42 -10.57
CA LEU A 244 11.73 -13.40 -12.04
C LEU A 244 13.16 -13.72 -12.50
N GLY A 245 14.17 -13.33 -11.72
CA GLY A 245 15.60 -13.46 -12.09
C GLY A 245 16.47 -14.26 -11.12
N ALA A 246 15.95 -14.74 -9.99
CA ALA A 246 16.74 -15.39 -8.94
C ALA A 246 16.01 -16.56 -8.24
N PRO A 247 16.75 -17.45 -7.53
CA PRO A 247 16.18 -18.58 -6.79
C PRO A 247 15.17 -18.18 -5.70
N ALA A 248 14.36 -19.15 -5.27
CA ALA A 248 13.30 -18.95 -4.29
C ALA A 248 13.80 -18.45 -2.92
N GLU A 249 15.01 -18.84 -2.49
CA GLU A 249 15.64 -18.39 -1.24
C GLU A 249 15.90 -16.88 -1.25
N ASN A 250 16.43 -16.35 -2.35
CA ASN A 250 16.66 -14.91 -2.54
C ASN A 250 15.32 -14.15 -2.50
N ALA A 251 14.26 -14.72 -3.08
CA ALA A 251 12.93 -14.13 -3.06
C ALA A 251 12.30 -14.11 -1.65
N ALA A 252 12.60 -15.08 -0.79
CA ALA A 252 12.19 -15.09 0.61
C ALA A 252 12.92 -14.00 1.42
N ALA A 253 14.24 -13.90 1.27
CA ALA A 253 15.02 -12.83 1.90
C ALA A 253 14.57 -11.43 1.43
N ALA A 254 14.29 -11.25 0.14
CA ALA A 254 13.77 -10.00 -0.41
C ALA A 254 12.37 -9.66 0.16
N PHE A 255 11.51 -10.66 0.38
CA PHE A 255 10.22 -10.46 1.04
C PHE A 255 10.39 -9.95 2.48
N GLU A 256 11.28 -10.55 3.27
CA GLU A 256 11.54 -10.14 4.67
C GLU A 256 12.12 -8.72 4.75
N ILE A 257 13.06 -8.39 3.87
CA ILE A 257 13.65 -7.04 3.79
C ILE A 257 12.57 -6.00 3.42
N GLY A 258 11.69 -6.32 2.47
CA GLY A 258 10.55 -5.46 2.12
C GLY A 258 9.61 -5.22 3.30
N LEU A 259 9.29 -6.29 4.04
CA LEU A 259 8.43 -6.22 5.24
C LEU A 259 9.04 -5.39 6.36
N LEU A 260 10.36 -5.45 6.55
CA LEU A 260 11.08 -4.71 7.59
C LEU A 260 11.50 -3.30 7.18
N SER A 261 11.43 -2.95 5.90
CA SER A 261 11.82 -1.63 5.38
C SER A 261 11.12 -0.44 6.02
N VAL A 262 9.90 -0.64 6.53
CA VAL A 262 9.10 0.40 7.18
C VAL A 262 9.35 0.43 8.70
N ALA A 263 9.90 -0.64 9.29
CA ALA A 263 10.07 -0.78 10.74
C ALA A 263 10.93 0.30 11.41
N PRO A 264 12.07 0.79 10.85
CA PRO A 264 12.85 1.86 11.45
C PRO A 264 12.02 3.15 11.65
N HIS A 265 11.26 3.54 10.62
CA HIS A 265 10.37 4.70 10.66
C HIS A 265 9.14 4.45 11.54
N ALA A 266 8.43 3.33 11.31
CA ALA A 266 7.22 2.99 12.03
C ALA A 266 7.42 2.72 13.53
N LEU A 267 8.63 2.38 13.98
CA LEU A 267 8.98 2.20 15.40
C LEU A 267 9.78 3.38 15.99
N ASN A 268 10.12 4.38 15.17
CA ASN A 268 11.01 5.50 15.52
C ASN A 268 12.34 5.02 16.13
N LEU A 269 13.02 4.10 15.45
CA LEU A 269 14.30 3.51 15.86
C LEU A 269 15.34 3.65 14.74
N PRO A 270 16.58 4.06 15.04
CA PRO A 270 17.66 4.02 14.05
C PRO A 270 17.95 2.56 13.66
N VAL A 271 18.31 2.35 12.38
CA VAL A 271 18.48 1.01 11.78
C VAL A 271 19.46 0.14 12.57
N ASP A 272 20.55 0.72 13.08
CA ASP A 272 21.51 0.06 13.97
C ASP A 272 20.89 -0.51 15.25
N ALA A 273 19.99 0.24 15.89
CA ALA A 273 19.32 -0.20 17.11
C ALA A 273 18.30 -1.29 16.81
N LEU A 274 17.57 -1.16 15.70
CA LEU A 274 16.63 -2.18 15.22
C LEU A 274 17.37 -3.48 14.87
N THR A 275 18.45 -3.38 14.08
CA THR A 275 19.32 -4.50 13.69
C THR A 275 19.84 -5.27 14.90
N ARG A 276 20.38 -4.56 15.91
CA ARG A 276 20.88 -5.18 17.14
C ARG A 276 19.77 -5.83 17.97
N ARG A 277 18.58 -5.22 18.06
CA ARG A 277 17.46 -5.77 18.85
C ARG A 277 16.79 -6.98 18.20
N LEU A 278 16.65 -6.98 16.88
CA LEU A 278 16.02 -8.07 16.13
C LEU A 278 17.01 -9.18 15.72
N GLY A 279 18.33 -8.95 15.87
CA GLY A 279 19.36 -9.91 15.47
C GLY A 279 19.47 -10.08 13.94
N LEU A 280 19.24 -9.02 13.16
CA LEU A 280 19.12 -9.13 11.71
C LEU A 280 20.46 -9.54 11.04
N PRO A 281 20.44 -10.41 10.02
CA PRO A 281 21.64 -10.74 9.25
C PRO A 281 22.28 -9.52 8.58
N PRO A 282 23.61 -9.50 8.36
CA PRO A 282 24.32 -8.35 7.79
C PRO A 282 23.77 -7.88 6.44
N ALA A 283 23.33 -8.78 5.56
CA ALA A 283 22.75 -8.40 4.26
C ALA A 283 21.49 -7.55 4.42
N MET A 284 20.61 -7.93 5.35
CA MET A 284 19.38 -7.19 5.64
C MET A 284 19.68 -5.86 6.35
N ALA A 285 20.62 -5.84 7.30
CA ALA A 285 21.05 -4.61 7.96
C ALA A 285 21.55 -3.56 6.94
N ARG A 286 22.42 -3.96 6.01
CA ARG A 286 22.96 -3.09 4.94
C ARG A 286 21.86 -2.54 4.03
N ALA A 287 20.90 -3.40 3.63
CA ALA A 287 19.76 -2.99 2.82
C ALA A 287 18.89 -1.93 3.52
N LEU A 288 18.59 -2.14 4.81
CA LEU A 288 17.79 -1.21 5.62
C LEU A 288 18.54 0.10 5.92
N SER A 289 19.86 0.07 6.05
CA SER A 289 20.72 1.25 6.24
C SER A 289 20.97 2.05 4.96
N ALA A 290 20.32 1.70 3.85
CA ALA A 290 20.52 2.28 2.51
C ALA A 290 21.96 2.17 1.97
N GLU A 291 22.76 1.23 2.47
CA GLU A 291 24.07 0.94 1.90
C GLU A 291 23.92 0.33 0.48
N PRO A 292 24.97 0.44 -0.37
CA PRO A 292 24.99 -0.26 -1.65
C PRO A 292 24.96 -1.80 -1.49
N SER A 293 23.77 -2.40 -1.67
CA SER A 293 23.56 -3.85 -1.80
C SER A 293 22.49 -4.16 -2.87
N PRO A 294 22.41 -5.40 -3.38
CA PRO A 294 21.34 -5.82 -4.30
C PRO A 294 19.94 -5.65 -3.72
N GLU A 295 19.77 -5.93 -2.43
CA GLU A 295 18.48 -5.85 -1.72
C GLU A 295 18.12 -4.40 -1.41
N GLY A 296 19.11 -3.56 -1.07
CA GLY A 296 18.94 -2.10 -0.98
C GLY A 296 18.62 -1.47 -2.34
N ALA A 297 19.11 -2.05 -3.44
CA ALA A 297 18.71 -1.66 -4.78
C ALA A 297 17.23 -2.00 -5.04
N MET A 298 16.75 -3.15 -4.55
CA MET A 298 15.35 -3.54 -4.65
C MET A 298 14.41 -2.66 -3.80
N LEU A 299 14.85 -2.21 -2.63
CA LEU A 299 14.11 -1.22 -1.83
C LEU A 299 13.95 0.12 -2.54
N ARG A 300 15.02 0.60 -3.21
CA ARG A 300 14.95 1.80 -4.04
C ARG A 300 14.03 1.63 -5.26
N LEU A 301 13.97 0.43 -5.86
CA LEU A 301 13.01 0.13 -6.91
C LEU A 301 11.56 0.21 -6.39
N ALA A 302 11.28 -0.40 -5.24
CA ALA A 302 9.95 -0.30 -4.60
C ALA A 302 9.57 1.16 -4.29
N HIS A 303 10.53 1.96 -3.81
CA HIS A 303 10.33 3.39 -3.58
C HIS A 303 10.13 4.20 -4.87
N ALA A 304 10.78 3.82 -5.97
CA ALA A 304 10.55 4.42 -7.29
C ALA A 304 9.13 4.11 -7.82
N CYS A 305 8.58 2.93 -7.53
CA CYS A 305 7.16 2.63 -7.80
C CYS A 305 6.22 3.46 -6.90
N GLU A 306 6.51 3.59 -5.61
CA GLU A 306 5.71 4.41 -4.67
C GLU A 306 5.67 5.89 -5.05
N THR A 307 6.84 6.46 -5.41
CA THR A 307 7.00 7.89 -5.76
C THR A 307 6.77 8.18 -7.23
N ASN A 308 6.57 7.15 -8.06
CA ASN A 308 6.42 7.24 -9.51
C ASN A 308 7.61 7.97 -10.17
N ASN A 309 8.82 7.51 -9.85
CA ASN A 309 10.06 8.06 -10.40
C ASN A 309 10.46 7.28 -11.67
N ALA A 310 10.01 7.76 -12.82
CA ALA A 310 10.19 7.05 -14.09
C ALA A 310 11.64 6.92 -14.55
N ASP A 311 12.48 7.93 -14.30
CA ASP A 311 13.93 7.86 -14.55
C ASP A 311 14.55 6.68 -13.80
N ALA A 312 14.27 6.57 -12.50
CA ALA A 312 14.75 5.48 -11.67
C ALA A 312 14.22 4.13 -12.15
N LEU A 313 12.91 4.02 -12.44
CA LEU A 313 12.29 2.80 -12.95
C LEU A 313 12.93 2.32 -14.26
N THR A 314 13.23 3.24 -15.18
CA THR A 314 13.89 2.95 -16.46
C THR A 314 15.33 2.48 -16.27
N VAL A 315 16.09 3.13 -15.39
CA VAL A 315 17.44 2.68 -15.00
C VAL A 315 17.40 1.27 -14.41
N TYR A 316 16.42 0.97 -13.55
CA TYR A 316 16.24 -0.36 -12.96
C TYR A 316 15.85 -1.44 -13.97
N ALA A 317 14.92 -1.16 -14.88
CA ALA A 317 14.52 -2.08 -15.94
C ALA A 317 15.73 -2.49 -16.79
N ASN A 318 16.50 -1.49 -17.27
CA ASN A 318 17.71 -1.71 -18.06
C ASN A 318 18.82 -2.47 -17.28
N ALA A 319 18.97 -2.22 -15.98
CA ALA A 319 19.98 -2.87 -15.15
C ALA A 319 19.64 -4.31 -14.73
N THR A 320 18.37 -4.71 -14.83
CA THR A 320 17.88 -6.03 -14.38
C THR A 320 17.40 -6.93 -15.51
N ASP A 321 17.31 -6.41 -16.74
CA ASP A 321 16.68 -7.07 -17.91
C ASP A 321 15.20 -7.45 -17.65
N ILE A 322 14.54 -6.74 -16.72
CA ILE A 322 13.11 -6.91 -16.42
C ILE A 322 12.35 -5.75 -17.09
N PRO A 323 11.45 -6.03 -18.06
CA PRO A 323 10.67 -4.99 -18.71
C PRO A 323 9.83 -4.17 -17.73
N LEU A 324 9.76 -2.85 -17.96
CA LEU A 324 9.07 -1.92 -17.06
C LEU A 324 7.59 -2.29 -16.83
N HIS A 325 6.88 -2.81 -17.84
CA HIS A 325 5.51 -3.30 -17.64
C HIS A 325 5.43 -4.41 -16.57
N GLN A 326 6.40 -5.34 -16.51
CA GLN A 326 6.42 -6.41 -15.50
C GLN A 326 6.69 -5.87 -14.10
N ILE A 327 7.56 -4.86 -13.97
CA ILE A 327 7.81 -4.15 -12.72
C ILE A 327 6.50 -3.53 -12.20
N SER A 328 5.80 -2.78 -13.06
CA SER A 328 4.58 -2.06 -12.68
C SER A 328 3.40 -3.01 -12.38
N VAL A 329 3.21 -4.07 -13.18
CA VAL A 329 2.25 -5.16 -12.89
C VAL A 329 2.60 -5.87 -11.57
N ALA A 330 3.88 -6.16 -11.33
CA ALA A 330 4.32 -6.80 -10.08
C ALA A 330 4.05 -5.92 -8.85
N TYR A 331 4.24 -4.61 -8.96
CA TYR A 331 3.99 -3.67 -7.88
C TYR A 331 2.48 -3.51 -7.61
N LEU A 332 1.66 -3.36 -8.66
CA LEU A 332 0.21 -3.23 -8.48
C LEU A 332 -0.45 -4.50 -7.92
N ASP A 333 -0.07 -5.69 -8.36
CA ASP A 333 -0.56 -6.95 -7.77
C ASP A 333 -0.23 -7.02 -6.27
N ALA A 334 1.00 -6.68 -5.90
CA ALA A 334 1.46 -6.66 -4.52
C ALA A 334 0.66 -5.65 -3.67
N LEU A 335 0.37 -4.49 -4.23
CA LEU A 335 -0.36 -3.39 -3.60
C LEU A 335 -1.85 -3.71 -3.40
N ILE A 336 -2.49 -4.34 -4.39
CA ILE A 336 -3.88 -4.83 -4.31
C ILE A 336 -4.02 -5.93 -3.26
N ALA A 337 -3.07 -6.87 -3.23
CA ALA A 337 -3.04 -7.92 -2.21
C ALA A 337 -2.76 -7.36 -0.81
N ALA A 338 -1.95 -6.30 -0.71
CA ALA A 338 -1.64 -5.64 0.56
C ALA A 338 -2.80 -4.80 1.09
N SER A 339 -3.55 -4.09 0.24
CA SER A 339 -4.65 -3.22 0.68
C SER A 339 -5.79 -3.97 1.37
N ALA A 340 -5.96 -5.28 1.12
CA ALA A 340 -6.90 -6.11 1.85
C ALA A 340 -6.58 -6.25 3.35
N LEU A 341 -5.39 -5.83 3.79
CA LEU A 341 -5.01 -5.69 5.20
C LEU A 341 -5.71 -4.50 5.88
N ASP A 342 -5.90 -3.37 5.17
CA ASP A 342 -6.41 -2.13 5.78
C ASP A 342 -7.79 -2.32 6.40
N ALA A 343 -8.69 -2.98 5.69
CA ALA A 343 -10.03 -3.35 6.17
C ALA A 343 -10.03 -4.27 7.41
N ALA A 344 -8.92 -4.96 7.71
CA ALA A 344 -8.74 -5.77 8.92
C ALA A 344 -8.01 -5.03 10.06
N LEU A 345 -7.52 -3.81 9.79
CA LEU A 345 -6.85 -2.93 10.75
C LEU A 345 -7.72 -1.75 11.20
N ILE A 346 -8.82 -1.45 10.51
CA ILE A 346 -9.95 -0.64 11.03
C ILE A 346 -10.54 -1.35 12.25
#